data_AF-A0A7J2Y5A3-F1
#
_entry.id   AF-A0A7J2Y5A3-F1
#
_cell.length_a   1.000
_cell.length_b   1.000
_cell.length_c   1.000
_cell.angle_alpha   90.00
_cell.angle_beta   90.00
_cell.angle_gamma   90.00
#
_symmetry.space_group_name_H-M   'P 1'
#
loop_
_entity.id
_entity.type
_entity.pdbx_description
1 polymer ?
#
loop_
_entity_poly.entity_id
_entity_poly.type
_entity_poly.pdbx_seq_one_letter_code
_entity_poly.pdbx_strand_id
1 'polypeptide(L)'
;MTASKGTGLQFWKASKARNAEKAIDHTEDVVMVLRLTQADLTAAEDSLTVAKKLYASREFAQALEAAKRAESIAISLEERHAAYRKAASNVRACSDEMRRVGLPTGPLDAALEESEKKVAQGTSVDGAVVPNYLEGRVILERAEREGRELLQKATGASNAIFLAELAVEALVEVPGPSDPAAFAAGAAVGLERVLEEATRELALGHPEAASRIARDLEERASRLRSEYLEGCRLLAITEARVGALRADGVDTTRYASQVDAARRTLDRGLIGPGISFARRLSKEIDDLGVHHRQATTGLSDAETLYTQLSREGFQSYEAESAIREAQGAIRDGNFRRALAQIQRAHAAFVRRRNVREALAKSIQETRARAAALHGRPLPFLPDVEELLTRAEREFREGEYARSSEDLRIATLLLGRSEESNAGKG
;
A
#
# COMPACT_ATOMS: atom_id res chain seq x y z
N MET A 1 62.14 -30.21 86.05
CA MET A 1 61.21 -29.95 84.93
C MET A 1 61.74 -28.76 84.11
N THR A 2 62.57 -28.98 83.09
CA THR A 2 62.93 -27.96 82.09
C THR A 2 63.55 -28.64 80.86
N ALA A 3 62.76 -29.48 80.19
CA ALA A 3 63.11 -30.00 78.87
C ALA A 3 61.84 -29.96 78.00
N SER A 4 61.71 -28.94 77.15
CA SER A 4 60.86 -29.01 75.93
C SER A 4 60.90 -27.74 75.03
N LYS A 5 61.54 -26.63 75.43
CA LYS A 5 61.50 -25.40 74.62
C LYS A 5 62.33 -25.45 73.32
N GLY A 6 63.37 -26.29 73.24
CA GLY A 6 64.23 -26.41 72.04
C GLY A 6 63.67 -27.34 70.95
N THR A 7 62.97 -28.41 71.34
CA THR A 7 62.45 -29.44 70.43
C THR A 7 61.22 -28.97 69.66
N GLY A 8 60.35 -28.18 70.30
CA GLY A 8 59.20 -27.58 69.63
C GLY A 8 59.59 -26.59 68.54
N LEU A 9 60.53 -25.68 68.81
CA LEU A 9 61.00 -24.69 67.84
C LEU A 9 61.70 -25.31 66.62
N GLN A 10 62.45 -26.40 66.82
CA GLN A 10 63.06 -27.15 65.72
C GLN A 10 62.04 -27.94 64.90
N PHE A 11 61.05 -28.58 65.54
CA PHE A 11 59.96 -29.26 64.85
C PHE A 11 59.12 -28.30 63.99
N TRP A 12 58.82 -27.11 64.50
CA TRP A 12 58.11 -26.06 63.76
C TRP A 12 58.91 -25.51 62.57
N LYS A 13 60.23 -25.34 62.71
CA LYS A 13 61.10 -24.93 61.58
C LYS A 13 61.21 -26.03 60.51
N ALA A 14 61.36 -27.29 60.92
CA ALA A 14 61.40 -28.44 60.00
C ALA A 14 60.08 -28.63 59.26
N SER A 15 58.94 -28.45 59.93
CA SER A 15 57.61 -28.49 59.31
C SER A 15 57.41 -27.36 58.28
N LYS A 16 57.81 -26.12 58.62
CA LYS A 16 57.75 -24.99 57.69
C LYS A 16 58.64 -25.18 56.45
N ALA A 17 59.85 -25.70 56.64
CA ALA A 17 60.75 -26.02 55.53
C ALA A 17 60.16 -27.09 54.61
N ARG A 18 59.63 -28.19 55.16
CA ARG A 18 59.00 -29.27 54.39
C ARG A 18 57.76 -28.81 53.62
N ASN A 19 56.96 -27.91 54.20
CA ASN A 19 55.78 -27.37 53.53
C ASN A 19 56.17 -26.41 52.39
N ALA A 20 57.21 -25.59 52.57
CA ALA A 20 57.71 -24.70 51.53
C ALA A 20 58.35 -25.49 50.36
N GLU A 21 59.12 -26.54 50.66
CA GLU A 21 59.71 -27.43 49.67
C GLU A 21 58.64 -28.13 48.82
N LYS A 22 57.66 -28.77 49.47
CA LYS A 22 56.53 -29.39 48.76
C LYS A 22 55.75 -28.43 47.88
N ALA A 23 55.56 -27.19 48.32
CA ALA A 23 54.87 -26.18 47.54
C ALA A 23 55.70 -25.78 46.31
N ILE A 24 57.02 -25.59 46.46
CA ILE A 24 57.92 -25.29 45.34
C ILE A 24 57.91 -26.44 44.32
N ASP A 25 58.06 -27.68 44.78
CA ASP A 25 58.04 -28.87 43.90
C ASP A 25 56.70 -28.98 43.16
N HIS A 26 55.57 -28.80 43.87
CA HIS A 26 54.25 -28.83 43.26
C HIS A 26 54.06 -27.73 42.23
N THR A 27 54.44 -26.48 42.55
CA THR A 27 54.34 -25.37 41.62
C THR A 27 55.24 -25.58 40.40
N GLU A 28 56.42 -26.17 40.57
CA GLU A 28 57.32 -26.52 39.47
C GLU A 28 56.69 -27.56 38.54
N ASP A 29 56.06 -28.61 39.09
CA ASP A 29 55.31 -29.59 38.31
C ASP A 29 54.16 -28.92 37.53
N VAL A 30 53.40 -28.03 38.19
CA VAL A 30 52.28 -27.29 37.57
C VAL A 30 52.79 -26.41 36.41
N VAL A 31 53.83 -25.60 36.63
CA VAL A 31 54.41 -24.74 35.59
C VAL A 31 54.95 -25.57 34.44
N MET A 32 55.58 -26.73 34.71
CA MET A 32 56.07 -27.64 33.67
C MET A 32 54.94 -28.19 32.80
N VAL A 33 53.82 -28.60 33.40
CA VAL A 33 52.64 -29.07 32.64
C VAL A 33 52.06 -27.93 31.81
N LEU A 34 51.88 -26.75 32.40
CA LEU A 34 51.25 -25.61 31.72
C LEU A 34 52.12 -25.03 30.59
N ARG A 35 53.44 -25.20 30.60
CA ARG A 35 54.32 -24.84 29.47
C ARG A 35 53.91 -25.49 28.15
N LEU A 36 53.24 -26.64 28.19
CA LEU A 36 52.72 -27.31 26.98
C LEU A 36 51.59 -26.53 26.29
N THR A 37 50.94 -25.58 26.99
CA THR A 37 49.76 -24.84 26.48
C THR A 37 50.12 -23.62 25.63
N GLN A 38 51.41 -23.31 25.45
CA GLN A 38 51.94 -22.11 24.78
C GLN A 38 51.57 -20.78 25.46
N ALA A 39 50.95 -20.79 26.63
CA ALA A 39 50.77 -19.58 27.43
C ALA A 39 52.13 -19.01 27.83
N ASP A 40 52.27 -17.69 27.84
CA ASP A 40 53.46 -17.04 28.40
C ASP A 40 53.37 -17.09 29.93
N LEU A 41 54.25 -17.90 30.53
CA LEU A 41 54.33 -18.16 31.97
C LEU A 41 55.53 -17.46 32.62
N THR A 42 56.22 -16.56 31.93
CA THR A 42 57.46 -15.90 32.41
C THR A 42 57.29 -15.29 33.81
N ALA A 43 56.19 -14.59 34.07
CA ALA A 43 55.91 -14.01 35.40
C ALA A 43 55.75 -15.06 36.52
N ALA A 44 55.18 -16.23 36.21
CA ALA A 44 55.07 -17.33 37.15
C ALA A 44 56.45 -17.99 37.41
N GLU A 45 57.26 -18.13 36.36
CA GLU A 45 58.63 -18.65 36.44
C GLU A 45 59.56 -17.74 37.25
N ASP A 46 59.43 -16.42 37.07
CA ASP A 46 60.16 -15.42 37.85
C ASP A 46 59.76 -15.49 39.34
N SER A 47 58.46 -15.63 39.61
CA SER A 47 57.93 -15.78 40.98
C SER A 47 58.40 -17.09 41.63
N LEU A 48 58.46 -18.19 40.87
CA LEU A 48 59.01 -19.47 41.32
C LEU A 48 60.52 -19.37 41.60
N THR A 49 61.25 -18.61 40.79
CA THR A 49 62.68 -18.34 41.01
C THR A 49 62.90 -17.55 42.30
N VAL A 50 62.04 -16.58 42.61
CA VAL A 50 62.05 -15.85 43.89
C VAL A 50 61.75 -16.79 45.06
N ALA A 51 60.77 -17.70 44.92
CA ALA A 51 60.45 -18.69 45.94
C ALA A 51 61.66 -19.59 46.27
N LYS A 52 62.37 -20.08 45.23
CA LYS A 52 63.60 -20.88 45.38
C LYS A 52 64.73 -20.11 46.08
N LYS A 53 64.91 -18.83 45.75
CA LYS A 53 65.90 -17.95 46.42
C LYS A 53 65.57 -17.73 47.90
N LEU A 54 64.31 -17.46 48.23
CA LEU A 54 63.86 -17.29 49.62
C LEU A 54 64.00 -18.58 50.44
N TYR A 55 63.75 -19.73 49.81
CA TYR A 55 63.98 -21.03 50.42
C TYR A 55 65.46 -21.24 50.76
N ALA A 56 66.37 -20.92 49.82
CA ALA A 56 67.81 -20.99 50.03
C ALA A 56 68.30 -20.07 51.18
N SER A 57 67.69 -18.89 51.33
CA SER A 57 67.92 -17.96 52.44
C SER A 57 67.26 -18.37 53.77
N ARG A 58 66.58 -19.53 53.83
CA ARG A 58 65.85 -20.06 55.01
C ARG A 58 64.63 -19.23 55.43
N GLU A 59 64.10 -18.38 54.53
CA GLU A 59 62.89 -17.59 54.74
C GLU A 59 61.63 -18.39 54.35
N PHE A 60 61.44 -19.55 54.98
CA PHE A 60 60.46 -20.57 54.54
C PHE A 60 59.00 -20.08 54.45
N ALA A 61 58.59 -19.15 55.30
CA ALA A 61 57.23 -18.60 55.24
C ALA A 61 57.02 -17.76 53.97
N GLN A 62 58.00 -16.93 53.61
CA GLN A 62 57.92 -16.11 52.41
C GLN A 62 58.12 -16.94 51.14
N ALA A 63 58.96 -17.98 51.20
CA ALA A 63 59.13 -18.95 50.12
C ALA A 63 57.81 -19.68 49.80
N LEU A 64 57.08 -20.13 50.83
CA LEU A 64 55.76 -20.76 50.65
C LEU A 64 54.74 -19.81 50.00
N GLU A 65 54.67 -18.56 50.46
CA GLU A 65 53.77 -17.55 49.87
C GLU A 65 54.17 -17.17 48.44
N ALA A 66 55.47 -17.12 48.12
CA ALA A 66 55.95 -16.91 46.75
C ALA A 66 55.62 -18.09 45.83
N ALA A 67 55.76 -19.34 46.30
CA ALA A 67 55.41 -20.53 45.53
C ALA A 67 53.90 -20.59 45.22
N LYS A 68 53.03 -20.37 46.22
CA LYS A 68 51.58 -20.30 46.01
C LYS A 68 51.16 -19.19 45.06
N ARG A 69 51.83 -18.03 45.12
CA ARG A 69 51.60 -16.93 44.16
C ARG A 69 52.01 -17.33 42.75
N ALA A 70 53.17 -17.96 42.57
CA ALA A 70 53.62 -18.45 41.28
C ALA A 70 52.63 -19.47 40.68
N GLU A 71 52.11 -20.39 41.48
CA GLU A 71 51.08 -21.34 41.07
C GLU A 71 49.79 -20.64 40.64
N SER A 72 49.28 -19.70 41.46
CA SER A 72 48.07 -18.95 41.16
C SER A 72 48.20 -18.09 39.90
N ILE A 73 49.38 -17.48 39.68
CA ILE A 73 49.67 -16.72 38.46
C ILE A 73 49.69 -17.67 37.26
N ALA A 74 50.36 -18.83 37.35
CA ALA A 74 50.45 -19.80 36.26
C ALA A 74 49.06 -20.31 35.83
N ILE A 75 48.24 -20.74 36.78
CA ILE A 75 46.88 -21.24 36.51
C ILE A 75 46.03 -20.11 35.89
N SER A 76 46.05 -18.91 36.48
CA SER A 76 45.24 -17.80 35.96
C SER A 76 45.67 -17.36 34.56
N LEU A 77 46.97 -17.38 34.23
CA LEU A 77 47.46 -17.05 32.90
C LEU A 77 47.06 -18.10 31.87
N GLU A 78 47.12 -19.39 32.21
CA GLU A 78 46.66 -20.45 31.31
C GLU A 78 45.16 -20.32 31.03
N GLU A 79 44.33 -20.15 32.06
CA GLU A 79 42.88 -19.99 31.89
C GLU A 79 42.54 -18.78 31.00
N ARG A 80 43.21 -17.64 31.24
CA ARG A 80 43.03 -16.43 30.43
C ARG A 80 43.51 -16.63 28.99
N HIS A 81 44.64 -17.30 28.79
CA HIS A 81 45.16 -17.61 27.47
C HIS A 81 44.23 -18.56 26.70
N ALA A 82 43.72 -19.61 27.36
CA ALA A 82 42.77 -20.54 26.77
C ALA A 82 41.48 -19.82 26.34
N ALA A 83 40.93 -18.95 27.19
CA ALA A 83 39.77 -18.13 26.86
C ALA A 83 40.03 -17.17 25.70
N TYR A 84 41.20 -16.51 25.68
CA TYR A 84 41.62 -15.64 24.58
C TYR A 84 41.74 -16.40 23.25
N ARG A 85 42.43 -17.55 23.22
CA ARG A 85 42.55 -18.37 22.01
C ARG A 85 41.20 -18.84 21.49
N LYS A 86 40.28 -19.19 22.39
CA LYS A 86 38.91 -19.55 22.02
C LYS A 86 38.19 -18.38 21.34
N ALA A 87 38.26 -17.18 21.91
CA ALA A 87 37.68 -15.98 21.30
C ALA A 87 38.31 -15.68 19.93
N ALA A 88 39.63 -15.79 19.79
CA ALA A 88 40.32 -15.61 18.51
C ALA A 88 39.87 -16.65 17.46
N SER A 89 39.69 -17.91 17.88
CA SER A 89 39.16 -18.96 17.00
C SER A 89 37.73 -18.66 16.55
N ASN A 90 36.87 -18.15 17.44
CA ASN A 90 35.51 -17.80 17.10
C ASN A 90 35.45 -16.63 16.10
N VAL A 91 36.29 -15.61 16.29
CA VAL A 91 36.39 -14.47 15.36
C VAL A 91 36.84 -14.93 13.98
N ARG A 92 37.84 -15.83 13.89
CA ARG A 92 38.28 -16.42 12.62
C ARG A 92 37.17 -17.22 11.95
N ALA A 93 36.45 -18.05 12.70
CA ALA A 93 35.30 -18.78 12.17
C ALA A 93 34.20 -17.84 11.64
N CYS A 94 33.90 -16.76 12.37
CA CYS A 94 32.96 -15.73 11.95
C CYS A 94 33.43 -15.03 10.66
N SER A 95 34.72 -14.68 10.57
CA SER A 95 35.34 -14.09 9.37
C SER A 95 35.24 -15.03 8.16
N ASP A 96 35.48 -16.33 8.35
CA ASP A 96 35.33 -17.33 7.29
C ASP A 96 33.88 -17.49 6.82
N GLU A 97 32.91 -17.49 7.75
CA GLU A 97 31.49 -17.51 7.41
C GLU A 97 31.09 -16.25 6.62
N MET A 98 31.51 -15.07 7.07
CA MET A 98 31.28 -13.81 6.36
C MET A 98 31.88 -13.83 4.95
N ARG A 99 33.10 -14.35 4.80
CA ARG A 99 33.77 -14.46 3.49
C ARG A 99 33.01 -15.38 2.54
N ARG A 100 32.45 -16.49 3.03
CA ARG A 100 31.64 -17.42 2.21
C ARG A 100 30.40 -16.76 1.64
N VAL A 101 29.80 -15.82 2.36
CA VAL A 101 28.61 -15.07 1.93
C VAL A 101 28.96 -13.73 1.28
N GLY A 102 30.24 -13.44 1.03
CA GLY A 102 30.70 -12.23 0.35
C GLY A 102 30.62 -10.95 1.18
N LEU A 103 30.53 -11.04 2.52
CA LEU A 103 30.50 -9.89 3.42
C LEU A 103 31.92 -9.38 3.75
N PRO A 104 32.07 -8.09 4.10
CA PRO A 104 33.36 -7.52 4.44
C PRO A 104 33.92 -8.05 5.76
N THR A 105 35.13 -8.60 5.76
CA THR A 105 35.80 -9.15 6.96
C THR A 105 36.77 -8.19 7.65
N GLY A 106 37.08 -7.05 7.02
CA GLY A 106 38.11 -6.10 7.48
C GLY A 106 38.01 -5.70 8.96
N PRO A 107 36.81 -5.41 9.52
CA PRO A 107 36.68 -5.11 10.94
C PRO A 107 37.07 -6.25 11.88
N LEU A 108 36.78 -7.51 11.51
CA LEU A 108 37.17 -8.70 12.30
C LEU A 108 38.68 -8.93 12.25
N ASP A 109 39.27 -8.74 11.06
CA ASP A 109 40.71 -8.89 10.86
C ASP A 109 41.49 -7.81 11.64
N ALA A 110 40.99 -6.57 11.64
CA ALA A 110 41.53 -5.47 12.45
C ALA A 110 41.42 -5.74 13.96
N ALA A 111 40.31 -6.34 14.42
CA ALA A 111 40.14 -6.69 15.83
C ALA A 111 41.12 -7.79 16.26
N LEU A 112 41.43 -8.76 15.39
CA LEU A 112 42.49 -9.75 15.64
C LEU A 112 43.84 -9.06 15.83
N GLU A 113 44.24 -8.16 14.92
CA GLU A 113 45.51 -7.42 15.04
C GLU A 113 45.57 -6.52 16.28
N GLU A 114 44.47 -5.83 16.61
CA GLU A 114 44.38 -4.98 17.79
C GLU A 114 44.50 -5.80 19.08
N SER A 115 43.85 -6.97 19.12
CA SER A 115 43.92 -7.86 20.27
C SER A 115 45.33 -8.40 20.50
N GLU A 116 46.07 -8.75 19.43
CA GLU A 116 47.46 -9.21 19.53
C GLU A 116 48.37 -8.09 20.04
N LYS A 117 48.19 -6.86 19.54
CA LYS A 117 48.92 -5.67 20.04
C LYS A 117 48.64 -5.45 21.53
N LYS A 118 47.40 -5.63 21.97
CA LYS A 118 47.00 -5.49 23.38
C LYS A 118 47.59 -6.57 24.27
N VAL A 119 47.60 -7.81 23.83
CA VAL A 119 48.26 -8.91 24.54
C VAL A 119 49.75 -8.60 24.73
N ALA A 120 50.43 -8.14 23.67
CA ALA A 120 51.85 -7.80 23.69
C ALA A 120 52.19 -6.56 24.54
N GLN A 121 51.27 -5.60 24.70
CA GLN A 121 51.45 -4.46 25.60
C GLN A 121 51.57 -4.89 27.08
N GLY A 122 50.99 -6.04 27.43
CA GLY A 122 50.98 -6.56 28.79
C GLY A 122 50.15 -5.73 29.77
N THR A 123 50.04 -6.23 30.99
CA THR A 123 49.37 -5.58 32.12
C THR A 123 50.08 -5.96 33.42
N SER A 124 49.97 -5.12 34.44
CA SER A 124 50.61 -5.37 35.73
C SER A 124 49.67 -6.13 36.66
N VAL A 125 50.09 -7.31 37.12
CA VAL A 125 49.38 -8.11 38.13
C VAL A 125 50.36 -8.41 39.27
N ASP A 126 50.02 -7.99 40.49
CA ASP A 126 50.83 -8.21 41.70
C ASP A 126 52.32 -7.79 41.57
N GLY A 127 52.60 -6.75 40.77
CA GLY A 127 53.94 -6.22 40.55
C GLY A 127 54.75 -6.90 39.43
N ALA A 128 54.18 -7.92 38.78
CA ALA A 128 54.76 -8.56 37.59
C ALA A 128 54.01 -8.13 36.31
N VAL A 129 54.74 -7.96 35.21
CA VAL A 129 54.15 -7.69 33.89
C VAL A 129 53.75 -9.03 33.27
N VAL A 130 52.47 -9.18 32.95
CA VAL A 130 51.89 -10.37 32.32
C VAL A 130 51.18 -10.02 31.03
N PRO A 131 51.02 -10.94 30.07
CA PRO A 131 50.25 -10.66 28.86
C PRO A 131 48.80 -10.28 29.15
N ASN A 132 48.28 -9.28 28.44
CA ASN A 132 46.91 -8.78 28.67
C ASN A 132 45.85 -9.57 27.89
N TYR A 133 45.76 -10.87 28.16
CA TYR A 133 44.77 -11.75 27.53
C TYR A 133 43.31 -11.35 27.83
N LEU A 134 43.06 -10.67 28.96
CA LEU A 134 41.71 -10.24 29.33
C LEU A 134 41.20 -9.14 28.41
N GLU A 135 41.93 -8.04 28.24
CA GLU A 135 41.51 -6.97 27.33
C GLU A 135 41.50 -7.45 25.87
N GLY A 136 42.50 -8.23 25.46
CA GLY A 136 42.52 -8.85 24.13
C GLY A 136 41.27 -9.68 23.87
N ARG A 137 40.83 -10.48 24.87
CA ARG A 137 39.60 -11.27 24.77
C ARG A 137 38.37 -10.38 24.64
N VAL A 138 38.25 -9.29 25.42
CA VAL A 138 37.08 -8.39 25.34
C VAL A 138 36.94 -7.77 23.95
N ILE A 139 38.05 -7.39 23.31
CA ILE A 139 38.05 -6.88 21.93
C ILE A 139 37.50 -7.94 20.97
N LEU A 140 37.99 -9.18 21.07
CA LEU A 140 37.58 -10.28 20.22
C LEU A 140 36.12 -10.70 20.43
N GLU A 141 35.66 -10.80 21.68
CA GLU A 141 34.27 -11.14 22.00
C GLU A 141 33.28 -10.07 21.50
N ARG A 142 33.69 -8.80 21.54
CA ARG A 142 32.91 -7.70 20.97
C ARG A 142 32.83 -7.82 19.45
N ALA A 143 33.97 -8.03 18.79
CA ALA A 143 34.04 -8.18 17.34
C ALA A 143 33.24 -9.40 16.85
N GLU A 144 33.33 -10.54 17.56
CA GLU A 144 32.53 -11.74 17.29
C GLU A 144 31.03 -11.43 17.34
N ARG A 145 30.58 -10.71 18.37
CA ARG A 145 29.17 -10.35 18.55
C ARG A 145 28.67 -9.45 17.42
N GLU A 146 29.41 -8.39 17.11
CA GLU A 146 29.07 -7.45 16.03
C GLU A 146 29.08 -8.16 14.66
N GLY A 147 30.05 -9.03 14.41
CA GLY A 147 30.13 -9.83 13.18
C GLY A 147 28.98 -10.82 13.03
N ARG A 148 28.59 -11.52 14.12
CA ARG A 148 27.42 -12.42 14.10
C ARG A 148 26.11 -11.68 13.90
N GLU A 149 25.95 -10.51 14.51
CA GLU A 149 24.77 -9.67 14.29
C GLU A 149 24.69 -9.24 12.82
N LEU A 150 25.82 -8.83 12.23
CA LEU A 150 25.89 -8.47 10.82
C LEU A 150 25.56 -9.66 9.89
N LEU A 151 26.08 -10.85 10.18
CA LEU A 151 25.74 -12.10 9.47
C LEU A 151 24.24 -12.40 9.51
N GLN A 152 23.62 -12.28 10.68
CA GLN A 152 22.19 -12.50 10.85
C GLN A 152 21.37 -11.52 10.00
N LYS A 153 21.74 -10.23 10.05
CA LYS A 153 21.09 -9.18 9.26
C LYS A 153 21.28 -9.39 7.77
N ALA A 154 22.49 -9.74 7.34
CA ALA A 154 22.79 -10.05 5.94
C ALA A 154 22.00 -11.25 5.42
N THR A 155 21.84 -12.29 6.23
CA THR A 155 20.96 -13.43 5.89
C THR A 155 19.51 -12.97 5.71
N GLY A 156 19.00 -12.12 6.61
CA GLY A 156 17.67 -11.53 6.48
C GLY A 156 17.52 -10.65 5.23
N ALA A 157 18.55 -9.88 4.89
CA ALA A 157 18.58 -9.05 3.69
C ALA A 157 18.63 -9.90 2.41
N SER A 158 19.44 -10.96 2.38
CA SER A 158 19.49 -11.90 1.26
C SER A 158 18.14 -12.57 1.00
N ASN A 159 17.43 -12.97 2.06
CA ASN A 159 16.08 -13.51 1.93
C ASN A 159 15.09 -12.48 1.38
N ALA A 160 15.18 -11.22 1.82
CA ALA A 160 14.33 -10.15 1.30
C ALA A 160 14.60 -9.87 -0.19
N ILE A 161 15.88 -9.85 -0.61
CA ILE A 161 16.27 -9.72 -2.03
C ILE A 161 15.67 -10.86 -2.85
N PHE A 162 15.79 -12.10 -2.36
CA PHE A 162 15.22 -13.27 -3.04
C PHE A 162 13.69 -13.18 -3.19
N LEU A 163 12.96 -12.74 -2.15
CA LEU A 163 11.51 -12.52 -2.25
C LEU A 163 11.16 -11.41 -3.25
N ALA A 164 11.96 -10.34 -3.29
CA ALA A 164 11.78 -9.27 -4.24
C ALA A 164 12.02 -9.74 -5.69
N GLU A 165 13.04 -10.57 -5.92
CA GLU A 165 13.31 -11.21 -7.20
C GLU A 165 12.14 -12.10 -7.65
N LEU A 166 11.65 -12.98 -6.77
CA LEU A 166 10.46 -13.80 -7.04
C LEU A 166 9.22 -12.94 -7.35
N ALA A 167 9.05 -11.80 -6.69
CA ALA A 167 7.93 -10.89 -6.97
C ALA A 167 8.06 -10.22 -8.34
N VAL A 168 9.28 -9.88 -8.75
CA VAL A 168 9.58 -9.32 -10.09
C VAL A 168 9.36 -10.37 -11.17
N GLU A 169 9.86 -11.58 -10.98
CA GLU A 169 9.61 -12.72 -11.88
C GLU A 169 8.10 -13.00 -12.01
N ALA A 170 7.40 -13.07 -10.88
CA ALA A 170 5.95 -13.28 -10.89
C ALA A 170 5.15 -12.16 -11.56
N LEU A 171 5.71 -10.95 -11.66
CA LEU A 171 5.15 -9.86 -12.48
C LEU A 171 5.44 -10.08 -13.96
N VAL A 172 6.66 -10.47 -14.33
CA VAL A 172 7.06 -10.71 -15.72
C VAL A 172 6.33 -11.91 -16.34
N GLU A 173 6.11 -12.97 -15.55
CA GLU A 173 5.45 -14.20 -15.98
C GLU A 173 3.92 -14.15 -15.91
N VAL A 174 3.34 -12.96 -15.74
CA VAL A 174 1.88 -12.84 -15.70
C VAL A 174 1.27 -13.29 -17.04
N PRO A 175 0.27 -14.19 -17.04
CA PRO A 175 -0.37 -14.63 -18.27
C PRO A 175 -1.21 -13.50 -18.89
N GLY A 176 -1.27 -13.48 -20.22
CA GLY A 176 -2.15 -12.59 -20.97
C GLY A 176 -1.52 -11.53 -21.87
N PRO A 177 -0.28 -11.04 -21.65
CA PRO A 177 0.36 -10.14 -22.61
C PRO A 177 0.47 -10.80 -23.99
N SER A 178 0.18 -10.04 -25.04
CA SER A 178 0.31 -10.51 -26.43
C SER A 178 1.77 -10.68 -26.87
N ASP A 179 2.69 -9.90 -26.27
CA ASP A 179 4.14 -10.00 -26.44
C ASP A 179 4.80 -10.01 -25.04
N PRO A 180 5.10 -11.20 -24.49
CA PRO A 180 5.72 -11.31 -23.16
C PRO A 180 7.08 -10.62 -23.04
N ALA A 181 7.86 -10.56 -24.13
CA ALA A 181 9.19 -9.96 -24.11
C ALA A 181 9.08 -8.42 -24.04
N ALA A 182 8.20 -7.82 -24.83
CA ALA A 182 7.94 -6.38 -24.75
C ALA A 182 7.32 -5.99 -23.40
N PHE A 183 6.44 -6.83 -22.84
CA PHE A 183 5.88 -6.64 -21.51
C PHE A 183 6.97 -6.61 -20.44
N ALA A 184 7.83 -7.63 -20.41
CA ALA A 184 8.94 -7.74 -19.46
C ALA A 184 9.85 -6.51 -19.52
N ALA A 185 10.24 -6.09 -20.72
CA ALA A 185 11.09 -4.92 -20.93
C ALA A 185 10.44 -3.61 -20.40
N GLY A 186 9.12 -3.46 -20.52
CA GLY A 186 8.43 -2.28 -19.99
C GLY A 186 8.21 -2.32 -18.49
N ALA A 187 7.86 -3.50 -17.95
CA ALA A 187 7.44 -3.66 -16.56
C ALA A 187 8.61 -3.85 -15.59
N ALA A 188 9.69 -4.53 -16.01
CA ALA A 188 10.77 -4.99 -15.14
C ALA A 188 12.05 -4.14 -15.17
N VAL A 189 12.35 -3.43 -16.26
CA VAL A 189 13.64 -2.70 -16.40
C VAL A 189 13.90 -1.72 -15.25
N GLY A 190 12.86 -1.03 -14.77
CA GLY A 190 13.00 -0.12 -13.62
C GLY A 190 13.16 -0.84 -12.28
N LEU A 191 12.71 -2.09 -12.18
CA LEU A 191 12.75 -2.94 -10.99
C LEU A 191 14.09 -3.69 -10.88
N GLU A 192 14.61 -4.19 -11.99
CA GLU A 192 15.91 -4.87 -12.09
C GLU A 192 17.05 -3.98 -11.59
N ARG A 193 17.06 -2.70 -12.00
CA ARG A 193 18.05 -1.72 -11.52
C ARG A 193 18.01 -1.53 -10.00
N VAL A 194 16.82 -1.59 -9.39
CA VAL A 194 16.64 -1.47 -7.94
C VAL A 194 17.07 -2.76 -7.22
N LEU A 195 16.87 -3.92 -7.85
CA LEU A 195 17.37 -5.20 -7.35
C LEU A 195 18.92 -5.23 -7.35
N GLU A 196 19.54 -4.72 -8.42
CA GLU A 196 21.00 -4.52 -8.50
C GLU A 196 21.51 -3.56 -7.42
N GLU A 197 20.74 -2.53 -7.07
CA GLU A 197 21.07 -1.62 -5.98
C GLU A 197 21.01 -2.33 -4.62
N ALA A 198 19.97 -3.11 -4.35
CA ALA A 198 19.84 -3.87 -3.10
C ALA A 198 20.96 -4.90 -2.92
N THR A 199 21.31 -5.62 -3.99
CA THR A 199 22.43 -6.59 -3.99
C THR A 199 23.78 -5.91 -3.80
N ARG A 200 23.98 -4.73 -4.40
CA ARG A 200 25.20 -3.92 -4.19
C ARG A 200 25.32 -3.45 -2.74
N GLU A 201 24.25 -2.92 -2.14
CA GLU A 201 24.27 -2.50 -0.73
C GLU A 201 24.59 -3.66 0.21
N LEU A 202 24.09 -4.86 -0.08
CA LEU A 202 24.43 -6.06 0.69
C LEU A 202 25.92 -6.41 0.58
N ALA A 203 26.48 -6.36 -0.64
CA ALA A 203 27.90 -6.62 -0.87
C ALA A 203 28.82 -5.57 -0.21
N LEU A 204 28.35 -4.33 -0.05
CA LEU A 204 29.05 -3.28 0.68
C LEU A 204 28.96 -3.43 2.21
N GLY A 205 28.18 -4.40 2.71
CA GLY A 205 28.01 -4.64 4.14
C GLY A 205 26.91 -3.78 4.79
N HIS A 206 25.92 -3.32 4.02
CA HIS A 206 24.78 -2.53 4.51
C HIS A 206 23.46 -3.35 4.44
N PRO A 207 23.30 -4.40 5.26
CA PRO A 207 22.17 -5.31 5.14
C PRO A 207 20.83 -4.65 5.47
N GLU A 208 20.76 -3.66 6.36
CA GLU A 208 19.52 -2.94 6.64
C GLU A 208 19.07 -2.04 5.50
N ALA A 209 20.01 -1.45 4.74
CA ALA A 209 19.69 -0.69 3.54
C ALA A 209 19.18 -1.64 2.44
N ALA A 210 19.93 -2.72 2.17
CA ALA A 210 19.55 -3.75 1.21
C ALA A 210 18.17 -4.36 1.52
N SER A 211 17.90 -4.69 2.78
CA SER A 211 16.62 -5.27 3.20
C SER A 211 15.45 -4.31 3.00
N ARG A 212 15.62 -3.01 3.27
CA ARG A 212 14.59 -2.00 3.02
C ARG A 212 14.30 -1.84 1.54
N ILE A 213 15.34 -1.67 0.73
CA ILE A 213 15.21 -1.54 -0.73
C ILE A 213 14.50 -2.76 -1.32
N ALA A 214 14.87 -3.97 -0.88
CA ALA A 214 14.26 -5.20 -1.36
C ALA A 214 12.76 -5.31 -0.98
N ARG A 215 12.38 -4.96 0.25
CA ARG A 215 10.96 -4.97 0.67
C ARG A 215 10.12 -3.96 -0.11
N ASP A 216 10.63 -2.73 -0.29
CA ASP A 216 9.95 -1.71 -1.08
C ASP A 216 9.79 -2.17 -2.54
N LEU A 217 10.79 -2.88 -3.08
CA LEU A 217 10.75 -3.48 -4.40
C LEU A 217 9.70 -4.59 -4.51
N GLU A 218 9.65 -5.50 -3.53
CA GLU A 218 8.66 -6.58 -3.44
C GLU A 218 7.22 -6.03 -3.44
N GLU A 219 6.96 -5.04 -2.59
CA GLU A 219 5.65 -4.37 -2.51
C GLU A 219 5.29 -3.70 -3.84
N ARG A 220 6.26 -3.02 -4.46
CA ARG A 220 6.07 -2.34 -5.74
C ARG A 220 5.77 -3.33 -6.87
N ALA A 221 6.51 -4.43 -6.99
CA ALA A 221 6.29 -5.46 -7.98
C ALA A 221 4.92 -6.12 -7.80
N SER A 222 4.57 -6.47 -6.56
CA SER A 222 3.27 -7.06 -6.21
C SER A 222 2.09 -6.13 -6.52
N ARG A 223 2.24 -4.83 -6.25
CA ARG A 223 1.24 -3.82 -6.61
C ARG A 223 1.09 -3.71 -8.12
N LEU A 224 2.19 -3.60 -8.87
CA LEU A 224 2.15 -3.53 -10.34
C LEU A 224 1.46 -4.75 -10.95
N ARG A 225 1.75 -5.94 -10.42
CA ARG A 225 1.09 -7.18 -10.85
C ARG A 225 -0.41 -7.13 -10.61
N SER A 226 -0.82 -6.68 -9.43
CA SER A 226 -2.23 -6.53 -9.07
C SER A 226 -2.95 -5.51 -9.96
N GLU A 227 -2.31 -4.36 -10.23
CA GLU A 227 -2.81 -3.32 -11.11
C GLU A 227 -2.95 -3.80 -12.56
N TYR A 228 -1.98 -4.57 -13.06
CA TYR A 228 -2.08 -5.17 -14.39
C TYR A 228 -3.28 -6.09 -14.50
N LEU A 229 -3.45 -7.02 -13.54
CA LEU A 229 -4.58 -7.95 -13.52
C LEU A 229 -5.93 -7.23 -13.41
N GLU A 230 -6.01 -6.18 -12.59
CA GLU A 230 -7.19 -5.32 -12.50
C GLU A 230 -7.47 -4.63 -13.84
N GLY A 231 -6.44 -4.04 -14.46
CA GLY A 231 -6.54 -3.39 -15.77
C GLY A 231 -7.06 -4.34 -16.85
N CYS A 232 -6.53 -5.55 -16.94
CA CYS A 232 -7.00 -6.57 -17.89
C CYS A 232 -8.47 -6.94 -17.66
N ARG A 233 -8.89 -7.17 -16.40
CA ARG A 233 -10.29 -7.47 -16.06
C ARG A 233 -11.21 -6.31 -16.43
N LEU A 234 -10.79 -5.09 -16.11
CA LEU A 234 -11.59 -3.90 -16.38
C LEU A 234 -11.73 -3.65 -17.88
N LEU A 235 -10.68 -3.86 -18.68
CA LEU A 235 -10.77 -3.82 -20.14
C LEU A 235 -11.70 -4.90 -20.70
N ALA A 236 -11.65 -6.14 -20.18
CA ALA A 236 -12.56 -7.21 -20.63
C ALA A 236 -14.03 -6.87 -20.36
N ILE A 237 -14.34 -6.33 -19.18
CA ILE A 237 -15.70 -5.85 -18.85
C ILE A 237 -16.11 -4.69 -19.78
N THR A 238 -15.19 -3.76 -20.00
CA THR A 238 -15.41 -2.59 -20.86
C THR A 238 -15.68 -2.99 -22.31
N GLU A 239 -14.93 -3.95 -22.82
CA GLU A 239 -15.09 -4.53 -24.16
C GLU A 239 -16.45 -5.22 -24.33
N ALA A 240 -16.89 -5.99 -23.32
CA ALA A 240 -18.21 -6.60 -23.32
C ALA A 240 -19.34 -5.54 -23.33
N ARG A 241 -19.18 -4.45 -22.56
CA ARG A 241 -20.14 -3.32 -22.55
C ARG A 241 -20.20 -2.59 -23.88
N VAL A 242 -19.04 -2.37 -24.51
CA VAL A 242 -18.94 -1.82 -25.88
C VAL A 242 -19.65 -2.71 -26.90
N GLY A 243 -19.50 -4.02 -26.77
CA GLY A 243 -20.22 -5.00 -27.59
C GLY A 243 -21.73 -4.95 -27.39
N ALA A 244 -22.21 -4.85 -26.15
CA ALA A 244 -23.63 -4.72 -25.84
C ALA A 244 -24.23 -3.43 -26.42
N LEU A 245 -23.58 -2.28 -26.21
CA LEU A 245 -24.04 -1.01 -26.77
C LEU A 245 -24.06 -1.03 -28.31
N ARG A 246 -23.11 -1.74 -28.94
CA ARG A 246 -23.12 -1.95 -30.39
C ARG A 246 -24.31 -2.78 -30.84
N ALA A 247 -24.65 -3.85 -30.11
CA ALA A 247 -25.81 -4.68 -30.40
C ALA A 247 -27.12 -3.87 -30.28
N ASP A 248 -27.16 -2.89 -29.37
CA ASP A 248 -28.26 -1.94 -29.20
C ASP A 248 -28.28 -0.83 -30.28
N GLY A 249 -27.32 -0.83 -31.22
CA GLY A 249 -27.27 0.11 -32.34
C GLY A 249 -26.49 1.41 -32.11
N VAL A 250 -25.73 1.51 -31.01
CA VAL A 250 -24.87 2.67 -30.73
C VAL A 250 -23.56 2.57 -31.51
N ASP A 251 -23.09 3.67 -32.13
CA ASP A 251 -21.75 3.72 -32.72
C ASP A 251 -20.67 3.71 -31.63
N THR A 252 -20.02 2.55 -31.48
CA THR A 252 -18.96 2.34 -30.51
C THR A 252 -17.57 2.19 -31.15
N THR A 253 -17.42 2.52 -32.43
CA THR A 253 -16.18 2.29 -33.21
C THR A 253 -14.96 2.97 -32.56
N ARG A 254 -15.14 4.22 -32.12
CA ARG A 254 -14.09 4.97 -31.39
C ARG A 254 -13.70 4.28 -30.09
N TYR A 255 -14.68 3.85 -29.28
CA TYR A 255 -14.43 3.22 -28.00
C TYR A 255 -13.72 1.87 -28.14
N ALA A 256 -14.07 1.08 -29.16
CA ALA A 256 -13.37 -0.16 -29.48
C ALA A 256 -11.88 0.09 -29.78
N SER A 257 -11.58 1.09 -30.62
CA SER A 257 -10.18 1.46 -30.91
C SER A 257 -9.40 1.93 -29.67
N GLN A 258 -10.09 2.58 -28.72
CA GLN A 258 -9.50 3.01 -27.45
C GLN A 258 -9.26 1.83 -26.49
N VAL A 259 -10.15 0.83 -26.46
CA VAL A 259 -9.93 -0.43 -25.72
C VAL A 259 -8.69 -1.13 -26.26
N ASP A 260 -8.54 -1.25 -27.58
CA ASP A 260 -7.37 -1.85 -28.21
C ASP A 260 -6.07 -1.08 -27.92
N ALA A 261 -6.14 0.25 -27.87
CA ALA A 261 -5.01 1.09 -27.51
C ALA A 261 -4.61 0.93 -26.04
N ALA A 262 -5.59 0.87 -25.14
CA ALA A 262 -5.35 0.64 -23.72
C ALA A 262 -4.76 -0.76 -23.47
N ARG A 263 -5.27 -1.79 -24.16
CA ARG A 263 -4.74 -3.16 -24.12
C ARG A 263 -3.29 -3.22 -24.60
N ARG A 264 -2.99 -2.62 -25.76
CA ARG A 264 -1.61 -2.50 -26.27
C ARG A 264 -0.66 -1.75 -25.32
N THR A 265 -1.18 -0.81 -24.54
CA THR A 265 -0.38 -0.08 -23.54
C THR A 265 -0.01 -1.00 -22.37
N LEU A 266 -0.97 -1.79 -21.88
CA LEU A 266 -0.73 -2.80 -20.85
C LEU A 266 0.20 -3.92 -21.35
N ASP A 267 0.02 -4.39 -22.58
CA ASP A 267 0.85 -5.44 -23.20
C ASP A 267 2.33 -5.01 -23.35
N ARG A 268 2.60 -3.71 -23.43
CA ARG A 268 3.97 -3.16 -23.46
C ARG A 268 4.58 -2.95 -22.07
N GLY A 269 3.93 -3.40 -21.00
CA GLY A 269 4.41 -3.25 -19.63
C GLY A 269 4.22 -1.84 -19.04
N LEU A 270 3.52 -0.93 -19.73
CA LEU A 270 3.19 0.41 -19.21
C LEU A 270 1.96 0.35 -18.29
N ILE A 271 2.10 -0.35 -17.16
CA ILE A 271 1.00 -0.72 -16.27
C ILE A 271 0.27 0.50 -15.70
N GLY A 272 1.00 1.44 -15.09
CA GLY A 272 0.40 2.64 -14.47
C GLY A 272 -0.43 3.50 -15.44
N PRO A 273 0.11 3.88 -16.62
CA PRO A 273 -0.67 4.55 -17.65
C PRO A 273 -1.82 3.69 -18.20
N GLY A 274 -1.59 2.39 -18.40
CA GLY A 274 -2.58 1.46 -18.95
C GLY A 274 -3.81 1.30 -18.05
N ILE A 275 -3.63 1.07 -16.75
CA ILE A 275 -4.75 0.95 -15.80
C ILE A 275 -5.51 2.27 -15.65
N SER A 276 -4.79 3.40 -15.64
CA SER A 276 -5.40 4.73 -15.58
C SER A 276 -6.27 5.01 -16.80
N PHE A 277 -5.79 4.63 -17.99
CA PHE A 277 -6.56 4.74 -19.23
C PHE A 277 -7.77 3.78 -19.21
N ALA A 278 -7.59 2.53 -18.79
CA ALA A 278 -8.68 1.58 -18.67
C ALA A 278 -9.80 2.10 -17.75
N ARG A 279 -9.45 2.58 -16.54
CA ARG A 279 -10.42 3.15 -15.57
C ARG A 279 -11.20 4.33 -16.14
N ARG A 280 -10.53 5.25 -16.84
CA ARG A 280 -11.18 6.37 -17.52
C ARG A 280 -12.16 5.86 -18.59
N LEU A 281 -11.72 4.93 -19.43
CA LEU A 281 -12.51 4.39 -20.52
C LEU A 281 -13.76 3.64 -20.02
N SER A 282 -13.62 2.82 -18.97
CA SER A 282 -14.75 2.16 -18.31
C SER A 282 -15.79 3.17 -17.82
N LYS A 283 -15.35 4.26 -17.19
CA LYS A 283 -16.26 5.32 -16.72
C LYS A 283 -16.99 6.00 -17.88
N GLU A 284 -16.26 6.35 -18.94
CA GLU A 284 -16.85 6.98 -20.13
C GLU A 284 -17.92 6.09 -20.79
N ILE A 285 -17.69 4.79 -20.86
CA ILE A 285 -18.63 3.81 -21.42
C ILE A 285 -19.83 3.57 -20.50
N ASP A 286 -19.62 3.60 -19.18
CA ASP A 286 -20.72 3.51 -18.21
C ASP A 286 -21.63 4.73 -18.31
N ASP A 287 -21.05 5.93 -18.37
CA ASP A 287 -21.80 7.17 -18.57
C ASP A 287 -22.56 7.14 -19.91
N LEU A 288 -21.93 6.64 -20.98
CA LEU A 288 -22.58 6.45 -22.28
C LEU A 288 -23.77 5.49 -22.19
N GLY A 289 -23.60 4.35 -21.52
CA GLY A 289 -24.66 3.36 -21.35
C GLY A 289 -25.80 3.84 -20.44
N VAL A 290 -25.52 4.70 -19.46
CA VAL A 290 -26.55 5.38 -18.65
C VAL A 290 -27.33 6.37 -19.52
N HIS A 291 -26.63 7.22 -20.28
CA HIS A 291 -27.28 8.21 -21.16
C HIS A 291 -28.10 7.55 -22.26
N HIS A 292 -27.60 6.46 -22.86
CA HIS A 292 -28.35 5.67 -23.84
C HIS A 292 -29.66 5.15 -23.25
N ARG A 293 -29.60 4.47 -22.09
CA ARG A 293 -30.80 3.93 -21.40
C ARG A 293 -31.79 5.03 -21.02
N GLN A 294 -31.30 6.14 -20.47
CA GLN A 294 -32.17 7.27 -20.13
C GLN A 294 -32.85 7.89 -21.36
N ALA A 295 -32.13 8.01 -22.46
CA ALA A 295 -32.67 8.57 -23.70
C ALA A 295 -33.71 7.63 -24.33
N THR A 296 -33.46 6.32 -24.36
CA THR A 296 -34.40 5.35 -24.94
C THR A 296 -35.65 5.17 -24.09
N THR A 297 -35.51 5.03 -22.76
CA THR A 297 -36.67 4.99 -21.85
C THR A 297 -37.45 6.31 -21.88
N GLY A 298 -36.75 7.45 -21.81
CA GLY A 298 -37.40 8.76 -21.87
C GLY A 298 -38.13 9.03 -23.19
N LEU A 299 -37.58 8.54 -24.31
CA LEU A 299 -38.27 8.61 -25.60
C LEU A 299 -39.53 7.75 -25.60
N SER A 300 -39.44 6.49 -25.15
CA SER A 300 -40.60 5.59 -25.05
C SER A 300 -41.71 6.15 -24.16
N ASP A 301 -41.35 6.76 -23.03
CA ASP A 301 -42.29 7.41 -22.13
C ASP A 301 -42.94 8.64 -22.79
N ALA A 302 -42.14 9.47 -23.47
CA ALA A 302 -42.65 10.63 -24.21
C ALA A 302 -43.57 10.24 -25.36
N GLU A 303 -43.29 9.15 -26.09
CA GLU A 303 -44.15 8.60 -27.14
C GLU A 303 -45.46 8.02 -26.57
N THR A 304 -45.38 7.33 -25.43
CA THR A 304 -46.58 6.82 -24.73
C THR A 304 -47.47 7.96 -24.26
N LEU A 305 -46.88 9.00 -23.67
CA LEU A 305 -47.62 10.20 -23.27
C LEU A 305 -48.20 10.94 -24.49
N TYR A 306 -47.44 11.05 -25.58
CA TYR A 306 -47.93 11.66 -26.82
C TYR A 306 -49.14 10.91 -27.37
N THR A 307 -49.10 9.58 -27.43
CA THR A 307 -50.20 8.76 -27.95
C THR A 307 -51.43 8.79 -27.05
N GLN A 308 -51.26 8.77 -25.72
CA GLN A 308 -52.36 8.96 -24.77
C GLN A 308 -53.03 10.32 -24.94
N LEU A 309 -52.24 11.39 -24.94
CA LEU A 309 -52.75 12.75 -25.13
C LEU A 309 -53.41 12.90 -26.52
N SER A 310 -52.81 12.34 -27.57
CA SER A 310 -53.40 12.36 -28.91
C SER A 310 -54.79 11.72 -28.97
N ARG A 311 -55.00 10.62 -28.23
CA ARG A 311 -56.34 9.99 -28.09
C ARG A 311 -57.33 10.86 -27.32
N GLU A 312 -56.85 11.71 -26.43
CA GLU A 312 -57.65 12.70 -25.72
C GLU A 312 -57.92 13.98 -26.55
N GLY A 313 -57.58 13.98 -27.85
CA GLY A 313 -57.78 15.12 -28.76
C GLY A 313 -56.62 16.13 -28.76
N PHE A 314 -55.48 15.78 -28.17
CA PHE A 314 -54.37 16.69 -27.99
C PHE A 314 -53.31 16.57 -29.10
N GLN A 315 -53.19 17.60 -29.96
CA GLN A 315 -52.16 17.66 -31.00
C GLN A 315 -51.21 18.85 -30.76
N SER A 316 -49.92 18.56 -30.51
CA SER A 316 -48.88 19.58 -30.33
C SER A 316 -47.73 19.36 -31.30
N TYR A 317 -47.66 20.23 -32.32
CA TYR A 317 -46.59 20.24 -33.31
C TYR A 317 -45.20 20.41 -32.66
N GLU A 318 -45.09 21.23 -31.62
CA GLU A 318 -43.83 21.45 -30.89
C GLU A 318 -43.34 20.16 -30.22
N ALA A 319 -44.25 19.39 -29.60
CA ALA A 319 -43.91 18.12 -28.95
C ALA A 319 -43.59 17.04 -29.99
N GLU A 320 -44.32 16.99 -31.09
CA GLU A 320 -44.07 16.06 -32.18
C GLU A 320 -42.71 16.31 -32.86
N SER A 321 -42.38 17.58 -33.15
CA SER A 321 -41.08 17.96 -33.68
C SER A 321 -39.95 17.59 -32.72
N ALA A 322 -40.13 17.86 -31.42
CA ALA A 322 -39.13 17.52 -30.40
C ALA A 322 -38.92 16.00 -30.27
N ILE A 323 -39.99 15.18 -30.36
CA ILE A 323 -39.88 13.71 -30.36
C ILE A 323 -39.13 13.22 -31.61
N ARG A 324 -39.45 13.74 -32.80
CA ARG A 324 -38.73 13.38 -34.04
C ARG A 324 -37.25 13.78 -33.99
N GLU A 325 -36.95 14.98 -33.46
CA GLU A 325 -35.58 15.43 -33.26
C GLU A 325 -34.84 14.58 -32.21
N ALA A 326 -35.53 14.11 -31.17
CA ALA A 326 -34.97 13.18 -30.20
C ALA A 326 -34.66 11.81 -30.83
N GLN A 327 -35.56 11.28 -31.67
CA GLN A 327 -35.33 10.04 -32.42
C GLN A 327 -34.13 10.16 -33.36
N GLY A 328 -34.01 11.27 -34.09
CA GLY A 328 -32.84 11.55 -34.94
C GLY A 328 -31.55 11.62 -34.11
N ALA A 329 -31.58 12.35 -33.00
CA ALA A 329 -30.42 12.48 -32.11
C ALA A 329 -29.98 11.15 -31.46
N ILE A 330 -30.92 10.22 -31.19
CA ILE A 330 -30.60 8.86 -30.70
C ILE A 330 -29.92 8.05 -31.81
N ARG A 331 -30.43 8.10 -33.05
CA ARG A 331 -29.81 7.42 -34.20
C ARG A 331 -28.39 7.94 -34.49
N ASP A 332 -28.19 9.24 -34.32
CA ASP A 332 -26.89 9.89 -34.49
C ASP A 332 -25.95 9.69 -33.28
N GLY A 333 -26.37 8.95 -32.24
CA GLY A 333 -25.58 8.69 -31.03
C GLY A 333 -25.39 9.90 -30.10
N ASN A 334 -26.12 11.00 -30.32
CA ASN A 334 -26.05 12.21 -29.49
C ASN A 334 -27.10 12.20 -28.38
N PHE A 335 -26.90 11.33 -27.40
CA PHE A 335 -27.86 11.11 -26.29
C PHE A 335 -28.10 12.34 -25.42
N ARG A 336 -27.10 13.23 -25.28
CA ARG A 336 -27.29 14.51 -24.56
C ARG A 336 -28.28 15.41 -25.27
N ARG A 337 -28.16 15.52 -26.60
CA ARG A 337 -29.12 16.27 -27.42
C ARG A 337 -30.49 15.62 -27.39
N ALA A 338 -30.57 14.29 -27.45
CA ALA A 338 -31.83 13.56 -27.33
C ALA A 338 -32.55 13.84 -26.00
N LEU A 339 -31.84 13.77 -24.87
CA LEU A 339 -32.41 14.08 -23.55
C LEU A 339 -32.93 15.53 -23.45
N ALA A 340 -32.21 16.50 -24.02
CA ALA A 340 -32.67 17.88 -24.06
C ALA A 340 -33.97 18.05 -24.88
N GLN A 341 -34.12 17.30 -25.97
CA GLN A 341 -35.33 17.34 -26.79
C GLN A 341 -36.50 16.61 -26.12
N ILE A 342 -36.25 15.50 -25.43
CA ILE A 342 -37.24 14.82 -24.59
C ILE A 342 -37.76 15.76 -23.49
N GLN A 343 -36.87 16.50 -22.82
CA GLN A 343 -37.26 17.51 -21.83
C GLN A 343 -38.11 18.63 -22.44
N ARG A 344 -37.79 19.08 -23.66
CA ARG A 344 -38.61 20.07 -24.38
C ARG A 344 -39.99 19.53 -24.73
N ALA A 345 -40.08 18.26 -25.16
CA ALA A 345 -41.37 17.60 -25.40
C ALA A 345 -42.21 17.53 -24.12
N HIS A 346 -41.62 17.12 -22.99
CA HIS A 346 -42.31 17.14 -21.69
C HIS A 346 -42.75 18.54 -21.26
N ALA A 347 -41.91 19.57 -21.44
CA ALA A 347 -42.29 20.94 -21.13
C ALA A 347 -43.48 21.41 -22.00
N ALA A 348 -43.51 21.04 -23.28
CA ALA A 348 -44.64 21.32 -24.16
C ALA A 348 -45.91 20.59 -23.70
N PHE A 349 -45.81 19.33 -23.25
CA PHE A 349 -46.93 18.59 -22.66
C PHE A 349 -47.47 19.28 -21.41
N VAL A 350 -46.61 19.67 -20.47
CA VAL A 350 -47.02 20.35 -19.22
C VAL A 350 -47.69 21.69 -19.52
N ARG A 351 -47.07 22.54 -20.35
CA ARG A 351 -47.65 23.85 -20.73
C ARG A 351 -49.07 23.70 -21.25
N ARG A 352 -49.25 22.75 -22.16
CA ARG A 352 -50.53 22.57 -22.81
C ARG A 352 -51.57 21.87 -21.93
N ARG A 353 -51.17 20.93 -21.07
CA ARG A 353 -52.04 20.37 -20.02
C ARG A 353 -52.56 21.49 -19.10
N ASN A 354 -51.69 22.41 -18.69
CA ASN A 354 -52.09 23.56 -17.87
C ASN A 354 -53.09 24.46 -18.61
N VAL A 355 -52.91 24.70 -19.91
CA VAL A 355 -53.88 25.45 -20.74
C VAL A 355 -55.23 24.72 -20.78
N ARG A 356 -55.25 23.39 -20.90
CA ARG A 356 -56.49 22.60 -20.86
C ARG A 356 -57.19 22.70 -19.51
N GLU A 357 -56.46 22.53 -18.41
CA GLU A 357 -57.00 22.63 -17.05
C GLU A 357 -57.54 24.03 -16.76
N ALA A 358 -56.84 25.07 -17.21
CA ALA A 358 -57.31 26.46 -17.13
C ALA A 358 -58.58 26.69 -17.96
N LEU A 359 -58.63 26.17 -19.19
CA LEU A 359 -59.81 26.25 -20.05
C LEU A 359 -61.01 25.53 -19.40
N ALA A 360 -60.83 24.31 -18.90
CA ALA A 360 -61.86 23.57 -18.18
C ALA A 360 -62.40 24.34 -16.98
N LYS A 361 -61.51 24.93 -16.16
CA LYS A 361 -61.88 25.75 -15.01
C LYS A 361 -62.67 26.99 -15.45
N SER A 362 -62.23 27.68 -16.51
CA SER A 362 -62.92 28.86 -17.02
C SER A 362 -64.31 28.57 -17.61
N ILE A 363 -64.51 27.40 -18.24
CA ILE A 363 -65.82 26.92 -18.69
C ILE A 363 -66.74 26.70 -17.47
N GLN A 364 -66.25 26.01 -16.44
CA GLN A 364 -67.02 25.78 -15.21
C GLN A 364 -67.40 27.07 -14.48
N GLU A 365 -66.45 28.01 -14.35
CA GLU A 365 -66.70 29.31 -13.73
C GLU A 365 -67.72 30.14 -14.52
N THR A 366 -67.60 30.18 -15.84
CA THR A 366 -68.54 30.91 -16.70
C THR A 366 -69.94 30.28 -16.67
N ARG A 367 -70.02 28.94 -16.59
CA ARG A 367 -71.28 28.22 -16.40
C ARG A 367 -71.92 28.49 -15.04
N ALA A 368 -71.13 28.56 -13.97
CA ALA A 368 -71.63 28.93 -12.65
C ALA A 368 -72.19 30.37 -12.64
N ARG A 369 -71.54 31.30 -13.34
CA ARG A 369 -72.03 32.69 -13.51
C ARG A 369 -73.32 32.76 -14.31
N ALA A 370 -73.42 32.03 -15.43
CA ALA A 370 -74.65 31.96 -16.21
C ALA A 370 -75.81 31.37 -15.39
N ALA A 371 -75.55 30.30 -14.61
CA ALA A 371 -76.55 29.69 -13.72
C ALA A 371 -77.01 30.63 -12.58
N ALA A 372 -76.15 31.52 -12.09
CA ALA A 372 -76.52 32.50 -11.07
C ALA A 372 -77.43 33.64 -11.61
N LEU A 373 -77.43 33.85 -12.92
CA LEU A 373 -78.27 34.84 -13.62
C LEU A 373 -79.58 34.23 -14.13
N HIS A 374 -79.74 32.92 -13.99
CA HIS A 374 -80.89 32.14 -14.42
C HIS A 374 -82.13 32.54 -13.58
N GLY A 375 -83.19 33.00 -14.26
CA GLY A 375 -84.39 33.58 -13.62
C GLY A 375 -84.53 35.11 -13.77
N ARG A 376 -83.53 35.80 -14.34
CA ARG A 376 -83.67 37.20 -14.80
C ARG A 376 -84.11 37.23 -16.27
N PRO A 377 -85.00 38.14 -16.70
CA PRO A 377 -85.44 38.25 -18.09
C PRO A 377 -84.36 38.94 -18.94
N LEU A 378 -83.26 38.24 -19.18
CA LEU A 378 -82.16 38.71 -20.02
C LEU A 378 -82.29 38.02 -21.40
N PRO A 379 -82.47 38.78 -22.50
CA PRO A 379 -82.79 38.21 -23.82
C PRO A 379 -81.64 37.41 -24.45
N PHE A 380 -80.41 37.56 -23.95
CA PHE A 380 -79.20 36.92 -24.46
C PHE A 380 -78.74 35.69 -23.65
N LEU A 381 -79.43 35.34 -22.56
CA LEU A 381 -79.09 34.15 -21.74
C LEU A 381 -79.19 32.82 -22.53
N PRO A 382 -80.22 32.60 -23.36
CA PRO A 382 -80.29 31.38 -24.18
C PRO A 382 -79.09 31.22 -25.12
N ASP A 383 -78.65 32.33 -25.74
CA ASP A 383 -77.50 32.32 -26.65
C ASP A 383 -76.19 32.02 -25.90
N VAL A 384 -76.02 32.54 -24.67
CA VAL A 384 -74.87 32.24 -23.81
C VAL A 384 -74.85 30.77 -23.38
N GLU A 385 -76.01 30.18 -23.09
CA GLU A 385 -76.12 28.76 -22.73
C GLU A 385 -75.87 27.82 -23.91
N GLU A 386 -76.31 28.21 -25.11
CA GLU A 386 -75.99 27.49 -26.33
C GLU A 386 -74.47 27.53 -26.62
N LEU A 387 -73.85 28.71 -26.50
CA LEU A 387 -72.40 28.88 -26.68
C LEU A 387 -71.59 28.12 -25.62
N LEU A 388 -72.03 28.07 -24.35
CA LEU A 388 -71.35 27.28 -23.32
C LEU A 388 -71.53 25.77 -23.54
N THR A 389 -72.71 25.34 -23.97
CA THR A 389 -72.97 23.93 -24.31
C THR A 389 -72.14 23.50 -25.51
N ARG A 390 -71.97 24.40 -26.48
CA ARG A 390 -71.11 24.21 -27.65
C ARG A 390 -69.63 24.21 -27.25
N ALA A 391 -69.18 25.16 -26.45
CA ALA A 391 -67.82 25.21 -25.93
C ALA A 391 -67.46 23.95 -25.11
N GLU A 392 -68.39 23.40 -24.33
CA GLU A 392 -68.21 22.14 -23.61
C GLU A 392 -68.17 20.92 -24.52
N ARG A 393 -69.02 20.86 -25.54
CA ARG A 393 -69.00 19.80 -26.54
C ARG A 393 -67.69 19.81 -27.30
N GLU A 394 -67.28 20.98 -27.78
CA GLU A 394 -66.02 21.19 -28.50
C GLU A 394 -64.80 20.93 -27.59
N PHE A 395 -64.89 21.25 -26.29
CA PHE A 395 -63.87 20.87 -25.30
C PHE A 395 -63.75 19.35 -25.12
N ARG A 396 -64.88 18.62 -25.09
CA ARG A 396 -64.91 17.14 -25.01
C ARG A 396 -64.45 16.47 -26.30
N GLU A 397 -64.66 17.12 -27.44
CA GLU A 397 -64.23 16.66 -28.77
C GLU A 397 -62.75 17.00 -29.07
N GLY A 398 -62.08 17.77 -28.20
CA GLY A 398 -60.65 18.12 -28.33
C GLY A 398 -60.36 19.38 -29.14
N GLU A 399 -61.38 20.11 -29.58
CA GLU A 399 -61.30 21.33 -30.37
C GLU A 399 -61.09 22.56 -29.47
N TYR A 400 -59.98 22.58 -28.72
CA TYR A 400 -59.72 23.58 -27.67
C TYR A 400 -59.65 25.03 -28.17
N ALA A 401 -59.22 25.25 -29.42
CA ALA A 401 -59.16 26.58 -30.01
C ALA A 401 -60.56 27.16 -30.24
N ARG A 402 -61.50 26.34 -30.75
CA ARG A 402 -62.90 26.71 -30.97
C ARG A 402 -63.65 26.84 -29.66
N SER A 403 -63.44 25.91 -28.74
CA SER A 403 -63.96 25.97 -27.37
C SER A 403 -63.53 27.25 -26.63
N SER A 404 -62.27 27.69 -26.79
CA SER A 404 -61.81 28.96 -26.21
C SER A 404 -62.41 30.20 -26.88
N GLU A 405 -62.76 30.14 -28.17
CA GLU A 405 -63.39 31.23 -28.90
C GLU A 405 -64.86 31.39 -28.49
N ASP A 406 -65.61 30.29 -28.46
CA ASP A 406 -66.98 30.24 -27.97
C ASP A 406 -67.09 30.68 -26.50
N LEU A 407 -66.14 30.25 -25.66
CA LEU A 407 -66.06 30.70 -24.28
C LEU A 407 -65.80 32.21 -24.17
N ARG A 408 -64.90 32.79 -24.98
CA ARG A 408 -64.64 34.23 -24.98
C ARG A 408 -65.89 35.03 -25.39
N ILE A 409 -66.62 34.56 -26.39
CA ILE A 409 -67.88 35.20 -26.83
C ILE A 409 -68.91 35.13 -25.69
N ALA A 410 -69.07 33.97 -25.04
CA ALA A 410 -69.96 33.81 -23.89
C ALA A 410 -69.55 34.70 -22.70
N THR A 411 -68.26 34.80 -22.37
CA THR A 411 -67.76 35.68 -21.31
C THR A 411 -67.97 37.16 -21.65
N LEU A 412 -67.79 37.58 -22.90
CA LEU A 412 -68.03 38.97 -23.33
C LEU A 412 -69.50 39.37 -23.26
N LEU A 413 -70.42 38.47 -23.62
CA LEU A 413 -71.87 38.69 -23.49
C LEU A 413 -72.30 38.83 -22.02
N LEU A 414 -71.72 38.01 -21.14
CA LEU A 414 -71.92 38.12 -19.70
C LEU A 414 -71.30 39.40 -19.11
N GLY A 415 -70.11 39.80 -19.53
CA GLY A 415 -69.44 41.02 -19.06
C GLY A 415 -70.18 42.31 -19.46
N ARG A 416 -70.70 42.39 -20.70
CA ARG A 416 -71.55 43.51 -21.14
C ARG A 416 -72.84 43.64 -20.32
N SER A 417 -73.32 42.55 -19.72
CA SER A 417 -74.52 42.56 -18.87
C SER A 417 -74.28 43.06 -17.44
N GLU A 418 -73.09 42.83 -16.90
CA GLU A 418 -72.68 43.36 -15.59
C GLU A 418 -72.49 44.88 -15.68
N GLU A 419 -71.87 45.38 -16.76
CA GLU A 419 -71.73 46.83 -17.02
C GLU A 419 -73.09 47.50 -17.30
N SER A 420 -74.00 46.85 -18.02
CA SER A 420 -75.35 47.37 -18.27
C SER A 420 -76.25 47.37 -17.03
N ASN A 421 -76.00 46.51 -16.04
CA ASN A 421 -76.71 46.53 -14.75
C ASN A 421 -76.08 47.51 -13.74
N ALA A 422 -74.76 47.71 -13.78
CA ALA A 422 -74.09 48.72 -12.96
C ALA A 422 -74.46 50.16 -13.34
N GLY A 423 -74.91 50.39 -14.59
CA GLY A 423 -75.45 51.66 -15.07
C GLY A 423 -76.94 51.90 -14.80
N LYS A 424 -77.65 50.95 -14.16
CA LYS A 424 -79.06 51.06 -13.73
C LYS A 424 -79.22 50.67 -12.26
N GLY A 425 -78.30 51.13 -11.41
CA GLY A 425 -78.48 51.17 -9.95
C GLY A 425 -79.30 52.38 -9.54
#